data_AF-A0A918PHM3-F1
#
_entry.id   AF-A0A918PHM3-F1
#
_cell.length_a   1.000
_cell.length_b   1.000
_cell.length_c   1.000
_cell.angle_alpha   90.00
_cell.angle_beta   90.00
_cell.angle_gamma   90.00
#
_symmetry.space_group_name_H-M   'P 1'
#
loop_
_entity.id
_entity.type
_entity.pdbx_description
1 polymer ?
#
loop_
_entity_poly.entity_id
_entity_poly.type
_entity_poly.pdbx_seq_one_letter_code
_entity_poly.pdbx_strand_id
1 'polypeptide(L)'
;MKWYRNAGALVFVPAALIATGAQATSQPAVATDSAVYVERVSAGAGRRLEPARTLARGDRIVTVVTWYRMGGQGGFVITNPLPQRLAYQESAQDNQEVSVDGGRNWGRLETMRVGNRMATPEDVTHVRWRIPATMAAQGRGQIAYSGIVR
;
A
#
# COMPACT_ATOMS: atom_id res chain seq x y z
N MET A 1 30.40 79.52 21.28
CA MET A 1 29.44 79.10 20.24
C MET A 1 29.26 77.59 20.33
N LYS A 2 28.05 77.17 20.69
CA LYS A 2 27.48 75.81 20.76
C LYS A 2 27.66 75.15 19.36
N TRP A 3 27.93 73.85 19.15
CA TRP A 3 27.02 72.67 19.06
C TRP A 3 27.87 71.48 18.51
N TYR A 4 27.98 70.32 19.16
CA TYR A 4 27.16 69.09 19.11
C TYR A 4 27.24 68.20 17.84
N ARG A 5 27.35 66.87 18.10
CA ARG A 5 26.92 65.67 17.35
C ARG A 5 28.07 64.76 16.91
N ASN A 6 28.00 63.43 16.96
CA ASN A 6 27.24 62.44 17.74
C ASN A 6 27.91 61.09 17.42
N ALA A 7 27.96 60.20 18.41
CA ALA A 7 28.48 58.85 18.30
C ALA A 7 27.71 57.99 17.29
N GLY A 8 28.43 57.07 16.64
CA GLY A 8 27.85 55.96 15.87
C GLY A 8 28.69 54.71 16.08
N ALA A 9 28.41 53.96 17.14
CA ALA A 9 28.98 52.63 17.34
C ALA A 9 28.21 51.63 16.47
N LEU A 10 28.87 51.08 15.46
CA LEU A 10 28.36 49.99 14.63
C LEU A 10 28.42 48.68 15.44
N VAL A 11 27.27 48.23 15.93
CA VAL A 11 27.11 46.91 16.53
C VAL A 11 26.92 45.89 15.40
N PHE A 12 27.89 45.00 15.23
CA PHE A 12 27.82 43.87 14.30
C PHE A 12 27.15 42.69 15.03
N VAL A 13 25.92 42.34 14.66
CA VAL A 13 25.24 41.14 15.18
C VAL A 13 25.50 39.98 14.21
N PRO A 14 26.21 38.91 14.61
CA PRO A 14 26.36 37.74 13.76
C PRO A 14 25.04 36.96 13.74
N ALA A 15 24.45 36.83 12.55
CA ALA A 15 23.32 35.94 12.31
C ALA A 15 23.80 34.48 12.34
N ALA A 16 23.47 33.75 13.41
CA ALA A 16 23.73 32.32 13.51
C ALA A 16 22.72 31.55 12.66
N LEU A 17 23.18 30.96 11.55
CA LEU A 17 22.42 30.02 10.73
C LEU A 17 22.30 28.68 11.50
N ILE A 18 21.11 28.41 12.04
CA ILE A 18 20.77 27.10 12.59
C ILE A 18 20.51 26.17 11.39
N ALA A 19 21.49 25.34 11.04
CA ALA A 19 21.30 24.26 10.07
C ALA A 19 20.45 23.16 10.73
N THR A 20 19.15 23.13 10.44
CA THR A 20 18.29 21.99 10.77
C THR A 20 18.67 20.82 9.86
N GLY A 21 19.50 19.91 10.38
CA GLY A 21 19.80 18.65 9.71
C GLY A 21 18.53 17.83 9.57
N ALA A 22 18.03 17.67 8.34
CA ALA A 22 16.97 16.71 8.05
C ALA A 22 17.50 15.30 8.33
N GLN A 23 17.00 14.65 9.39
CA GLN A 23 17.29 13.25 9.64
C GLN A 23 16.60 12.43 8.55
N ALA A 24 17.36 11.91 7.60
CA ALA A 24 16.86 10.95 6.63
C ALA A 24 16.57 9.62 7.34
N THR A 25 15.31 9.39 7.69
CA THR A 25 14.86 8.05 8.10
C THR A 25 14.97 7.13 6.89
N SER A 26 15.76 6.07 7.01
CA SER A 26 15.90 5.08 5.94
C SER A 26 14.53 4.46 5.67
N GLN A 27 13.99 4.65 4.47
CA GLN A 27 12.75 4.00 4.06
C GLN A 27 12.87 2.47 4.24
N PRO A 28 11.78 1.79 4.63
CA PRO A 28 11.81 0.35 4.79
C PRO A 28 12.10 -0.33 3.45
N ALA A 29 13.11 -1.21 3.44
CA ALA A 29 13.39 -2.08 2.31
C ALA A 29 12.57 -3.36 2.46
N VAL A 30 11.72 -3.66 1.48
CA VAL A 30 10.76 -4.77 1.53
C VAL A 30 10.87 -5.63 0.28
N ALA A 31 10.95 -6.94 0.45
CA ALA A 31 10.83 -7.93 -0.61
C ALA A 31 9.45 -8.60 -0.56
N THR A 32 8.90 -8.98 -1.71
CA THR A 32 7.60 -9.65 -1.83
C THR A 32 7.69 -10.89 -2.70
N ASP A 33 7.01 -11.95 -2.26
CA ASP A 33 6.76 -13.17 -3.03
C ASP A 33 5.24 -13.38 -3.13
N SER A 34 4.76 -13.98 -4.22
CA SER A 34 3.32 -14.18 -4.45
C SER A 34 3.01 -15.56 -5.01
N ALA A 35 2.03 -16.22 -4.42
CA ALA A 35 1.51 -17.50 -4.87
C ALA A 35 0.00 -17.39 -5.14
N VAL A 36 -0.47 -18.02 -6.22
CA VAL A 36 -1.88 -18.04 -6.62
C VAL A 36 -2.42 -19.46 -6.50
N TYR A 37 -3.58 -19.56 -5.85
CA TYR A 37 -4.31 -20.80 -5.63
C TYR A 37 -5.70 -20.70 -6.25
N VAL A 38 -6.24 -21.82 -6.70
CA VAL A 38 -7.65 -21.94 -7.06
C VAL A 38 -8.40 -22.59 -5.91
N GLU A 39 -9.53 -22.01 -5.52
CA GLU A 39 -10.47 -22.59 -4.58
C GLU A 39 -11.33 -23.63 -5.30
N ARG A 40 -11.20 -24.89 -4.90
CA ARG A 40 -12.03 -26.00 -5.36
C ARG A 40 -13.05 -26.33 -4.30
N VAL A 41 -14.31 -26.44 -4.71
CA VAL A 41 -15.41 -26.91 -3.86
C VAL A 41 -15.69 -28.35 -4.24
N SER A 42 -15.46 -29.27 -3.31
CA SER A 42 -15.78 -30.68 -3.50
C SER A 42 -17.04 -31.03 -2.71
N ALA A 43 -17.97 -31.74 -3.35
CA ALA A 43 -19.17 -32.20 -2.69
C ALA A 43 -18.81 -33.05 -1.46
N GLY A 44 -19.20 -32.57 -0.26
CA GLY A 44 -18.98 -33.25 1.01
C GLY A 44 -17.61 -33.05 1.69
N ALA A 45 -16.64 -32.39 1.05
CA ALA A 45 -15.27 -32.25 1.58
C ALA A 45 -14.83 -30.80 1.89
N GLY A 46 -15.74 -29.83 1.75
CA GLY A 46 -15.45 -28.42 2.00
C GLY A 46 -14.64 -27.76 0.88
N ARG A 47 -14.08 -26.58 1.19
CA ARG A 47 -13.27 -25.78 0.28
C ARG A 47 -11.80 -26.17 0.41
N ARG A 48 -11.13 -26.40 -0.71
CA ARG A 48 -9.69 -26.69 -0.75
C ARG A 48 -8.98 -25.70 -1.66
N LEU A 49 -7.79 -25.28 -1.25
CA LEU A 49 -6.88 -24.50 -2.10
C LEU A 49 -5.92 -25.44 -2.82
N GLU A 50 -5.80 -25.24 -4.13
CA GLU A 50 -4.84 -25.95 -4.98
C GLU A 50 -3.98 -24.94 -5.74
N PRO A 51 -2.66 -25.18 -5.91
CA PRO A 51 -1.83 -24.29 -6.71
C PRO A 51 -2.40 -24.10 -8.12
N ALA A 52 -2.52 -22.84 -8.55
CA ALA A 52 -3.07 -22.52 -9.86
C ALA A 52 -2.08 -22.92 -10.97
N ARG A 53 -2.39 -24.00 -11.70
CA ARG A 53 -1.64 -24.40 -12.91
C ARG A 53 -2.25 -23.81 -14.18
N THR A 54 -3.59 -23.78 -14.21
CA THR A 54 -4.41 -23.21 -15.28
C THR A 54 -5.61 -22.54 -14.64
N LEU A 55 -6.05 -21.42 -15.24
CA LEU A 55 -7.21 -20.66 -14.77
C LEU A 55 -8.30 -20.69 -15.83
N ALA A 56 -9.51 -21.07 -15.44
CA ALA A 56 -10.70 -21.03 -16.27
C ALA A 56 -11.63 -19.89 -15.82
N ARG A 57 -12.44 -19.37 -16.75
CA ARG A 57 -13.52 -18.43 -16.40
C ARG A 57 -14.41 -19.04 -15.31
N GLY A 58 -14.70 -18.25 -14.29
CA GLY A 58 -15.47 -18.65 -13.10
C GLY A 58 -14.63 -19.20 -11.95
N ASP A 59 -13.34 -19.51 -12.17
CA ASP A 59 -12.46 -19.95 -11.08
C ASP A 59 -12.35 -18.86 -10.02
N ARG A 60 -12.62 -19.23 -8.76
CA ARG A 60 -12.28 -18.38 -7.62
C ARG A 60 -10.83 -18.64 -7.25
N ILE A 61 -10.03 -17.59 -7.26
CA ILE A 61 -8.63 -17.67 -6.89
C ILE A 61 -8.37 -16.97 -5.55
N VAL A 62 -7.35 -17.44 -4.85
CA VAL A 62 -6.79 -16.79 -3.68
C VAL A 62 -5.32 -16.53 -3.96
N THR A 63 -4.93 -15.26 -3.91
CA THR A 63 -3.53 -14.86 -4.01
C THR A 63 -2.99 -14.59 -2.61
N VAL A 64 -1.87 -15.22 -2.28
CA VAL A 64 -1.15 -15.00 -1.03
C VAL A 64 0.12 -14.23 -1.35
N VAL A 65 0.25 -13.02 -0.81
CA VAL A 65 1.44 -12.18 -0.89
C VAL A 65 2.20 -12.32 0.42
N THR A 66 3.41 -12.87 0.36
CA THR A 66 4.33 -12.89 1.49
C THR A 66 5.29 -11.72 1.37
N TRP A 67 5.50 -10.98 2.45
CA TRP A 67 6.45 -9.89 2.50
C TRP A 67 7.52 -10.12 3.56
N TYR A 68 8.71 -9.58 3.30
CA TYR A 68 9.88 -9.66 4.17
C TYR A 68 10.51 -8.29 4.29
N ARG A 69 10.74 -7.84 5.52
CA ARG A 69 11.57 -6.66 5.79
C ARG A 69 13.03 -7.06 5.60
N MET A 70 13.67 -6.38 4.67
CA MET A 70 15.11 -6.54 4.37
C MET A 70 15.95 -5.48 5.07
N GLY A 71 15.33 -4.37 5.50
CA GLY A 71 16.02 -3.29 6.22
C GLY A 71 15.13 -2.09 6.49
N GLY A 72 15.70 -1.07 7.13
CA GLY A 72 15.01 0.16 7.52
C GLY A 72 13.97 -0.04 8.62
N GLN A 73 13.31 1.04 9.02
CA GLN A 73 12.31 1.07 10.10
C GLN A 73 10.99 1.69 9.60
N GLY A 74 9.95 1.66 10.44
CA GLY A 74 8.64 2.23 10.11
C GLY A 74 7.72 1.31 9.30
N GLY A 75 6.48 1.75 9.10
CA GLY A 75 5.49 1.04 8.29
C GLY A 75 5.70 1.25 6.79
N PHE A 76 4.98 0.47 5.98
CA PHE A 76 5.05 0.57 4.52
C PHE A 76 3.71 0.21 3.87
N VAL A 77 3.60 0.41 2.56
CA VAL A 77 2.40 0.07 1.79
C VAL A 77 2.76 -1.01 0.77
N ILE A 78 1.96 -2.06 0.73
CA ILE A 78 2.01 -3.05 -0.35
C ILE A 78 0.91 -2.70 -1.33
N THR A 79 1.27 -2.50 -2.60
CA THR A 79 0.32 -2.28 -3.69
C THR A 79 0.47 -3.42 -4.70
N ASN A 80 -0.64 -4.05 -5.06
CA ASN A 80 -0.65 -5.14 -6.03
C ASN A 80 -1.60 -4.81 -7.19
N PRO A 81 -1.11 -4.73 -8.44
CA PRO A 81 -1.97 -4.60 -9.61
C PRO A 81 -2.85 -5.84 -9.78
N LEU A 82 -4.13 -5.63 -10.07
CA LEU A 82 -5.06 -6.70 -10.36
C LEU A 82 -5.10 -6.93 -11.88
N PRO A 83 -4.75 -8.14 -12.37
CA PRO A 83 -4.91 -8.49 -13.77
C PRO A 83 -6.34 -8.25 -14.27
N GLN A 84 -6.48 -7.68 -15.47
CA GLN A 84 -7.81 -7.34 -16.01
C GLN A 84 -8.77 -8.52 -16.05
N ARG A 85 -8.28 -9.75 -16.26
CA ARG A 85 -9.11 -10.98 -16.29
C ARG A 85 -9.63 -11.42 -14.92
N LEU A 86 -9.38 -10.66 -13.85
CA LEU A 86 -9.87 -10.94 -12.51
C LEU A 86 -10.84 -9.85 -12.07
N ALA A 87 -11.99 -10.26 -11.55
CA ALA A 87 -12.83 -9.42 -10.71
C ALA A 87 -12.37 -9.56 -9.27
N TYR A 88 -12.12 -8.45 -8.58
CA TYR A 88 -11.79 -8.48 -7.15
C TYR A 88 -12.96 -9.08 -6.35
N GLN A 89 -12.69 -9.69 -5.19
CA GLN A 89 -13.77 -10.13 -4.31
C GLN A 89 -13.56 -9.57 -2.91
N GLU A 90 -12.52 -10.02 -2.22
CA GLU A 90 -12.28 -9.67 -0.83
C GLU A 90 -10.81 -9.84 -0.46
N SER A 91 -10.44 -9.28 0.69
CA SER A 91 -9.13 -9.37 1.32
C SER A 91 -9.33 -9.93 2.71
N ALA A 92 -8.40 -10.79 3.17
CA ALA A 92 -8.41 -11.30 4.53
C ALA A 92 -8.09 -10.22 5.59
N GLN A 93 -7.54 -9.08 5.16
CA GLN A 93 -7.35 -7.90 6.01
C GLN A 93 -8.44 -6.86 5.74
N ASP A 94 -9.02 -6.30 6.81
CA ASP A 94 -10.10 -5.32 6.76
C ASP A 94 -9.65 -3.92 6.35
N ASN A 95 -8.35 -3.62 6.44
CA ASN A 95 -7.77 -2.31 6.13
C ASN A 95 -7.42 -2.14 4.64
N GLN A 96 -7.95 -2.99 3.77
CA GLN A 96 -7.67 -2.94 2.34
C GLN A 96 -8.32 -1.72 1.69
N GLU A 97 -7.57 -1.10 0.77
CA GLU A 97 -8.10 -0.12 -0.17
C GLU A 97 -7.93 -0.65 -1.59
N VAL A 98 -8.84 -0.25 -2.47
CA VAL A 98 -8.77 -0.58 -3.90
C VAL A 98 -8.66 0.70 -4.72
N SER A 99 -8.16 0.57 -5.93
CA SER A 99 -8.15 1.62 -6.94
C SER A 99 -8.82 1.14 -8.22
N VAL A 100 -9.58 2.03 -8.86
CA VAL A 100 -10.27 1.77 -10.15
C VAL A 100 -9.66 2.55 -11.31
N ASP A 101 -8.57 3.28 -11.07
CA ASP A 101 -7.99 4.24 -12.00
C ASP A 101 -6.46 4.15 -12.10
N GLY A 102 -5.93 2.94 -11.92
CA GLY A 102 -4.51 2.66 -12.07
C GLY A 102 -3.66 3.05 -10.86
N GLY A 103 -4.25 3.12 -9.67
CA GLY A 103 -3.56 3.46 -8.43
C GLY A 103 -3.47 4.96 -8.13
N ARG A 104 -4.29 5.79 -8.77
CA ARG A 104 -4.30 7.24 -8.53
C ARG A 104 -5.18 7.60 -7.33
N ASN A 105 -6.39 7.04 -7.30
CA ASN A 105 -7.33 7.19 -6.20
C ASN A 105 -7.56 5.86 -5.49
N TRP A 106 -7.87 5.95 -4.20
CA TRP A 106 -7.93 4.79 -3.32
C TRP A 106 -8.99 4.96 -2.25
N GLY A 107 -9.68 3.87 -1.96
CA GLY A 107 -10.70 3.83 -0.92
C GLY A 107 -11.29 2.42 -0.80
N ARG A 108 -12.33 2.29 0.01
CA ARG A 108 -13.10 1.04 0.04
C ARG A 108 -13.93 0.93 -1.23
N LEU A 109 -14.11 -0.27 -1.78
CA LEU A 109 -14.74 -0.48 -3.09
C LEU A 109 -16.12 0.19 -3.19
N GLU A 110 -16.94 0.10 -2.15
CA GLU A 110 -18.27 0.69 -2.09
C GLU A 110 -18.30 2.23 -2.13
N THR A 111 -17.14 2.88 -1.94
CA THR A 111 -16.98 4.33 -2.05
C THR A 111 -16.40 4.77 -3.39
N MET A 112 -15.89 3.83 -4.19
CA MET A 112 -15.23 4.11 -5.46
C MET A 112 -16.25 4.31 -6.58
N ARG A 113 -15.87 5.14 -7.57
CA ARG A 113 -16.72 5.47 -8.71
C ARG A 113 -15.96 5.37 -10.03
N VAL A 114 -16.67 4.98 -11.08
CA VAL A 114 -16.18 5.00 -12.46
C VAL A 114 -17.12 5.89 -13.26
N GLY A 115 -16.65 7.10 -13.59
CA GLY A 115 -17.51 8.15 -14.14
C GLY A 115 -18.70 8.42 -13.22
N ASN A 116 -19.92 8.24 -13.74
CA ASN A 116 -21.15 8.57 -13.02
C ASN A 116 -21.82 7.37 -12.30
N ARG A 117 -21.17 6.20 -12.25
CA ARG A 117 -21.68 5.01 -11.55
C ARG A 117 -20.76 4.56 -10.41
N MET A 118 -21.32 3.79 -9.48
CA MET A 118 -20.52 3.10 -8.46
C MET A 118 -19.60 2.08 -9.14
N ALA A 119 -18.41 1.93 -8.57
CA ALA A 119 -17.49 0.88 -8.98
C ALA A 119 -18.03 -0.48 -8.60
N THR A 120 -17.77 -1.45 -9.46
CA THR A 120 -18.01 -2.87 -9.24
C THR A 120 -16.68 -3.57 -9.02
N PRO A 121 -16.67 -4.83 -8.53
CA PRO A 121 -15.42 -5.53 -8.35
C PRO A 121 -14.62 -5.77 -9.65
N GLU A 122 -15.27 -5.71 -10.81
CA GLU A 122 -14.64 -5.79 -12.14
C GLU A 122 -13.86 -4.53 -12.53
N ASP A 123 -14.15 -3.39 -11.89
CA ASP A 123 -13.49 -2.11 -12.16
C ASP A 123 -12.17 -1.96 -11.38
N VAL A 124 -11.90 -2.87 -10.44
CA VAL A 124 -10.71 -2.80 -9.60
C VAL A 124 -9.46 -3.05 -10.44
N THR A 125 -8.54 -2.10 -10.40
CA THR A 125 -7.25 -2.15 -11.10
C THR A 125 -6.10 -2.48 -10.15
N HIS A 126 -6.20 -2.08 -8.88
CA HIS A 126 -5.17 -2.33 -7.86
C HIS A 126 -5.81 -2.54 -6.51
N VAL A 127 -5.12 -3.30 -5.66
CA VAL A 127 -5.43 -3.43 -4.23
C VAL A 127 -4.19 -3.01 -3.43
N ARG A 128 -4.39 -2.38 -2.28
CA ARG A 128 -3.28 -2.06 -1.38
C ARG A 128 -3.62 -2.25 0.08
N TRP A 129 -2.56 -2.42 0.85
CA TRP A 129 -2.59 -2.59 2.29
C TRP A 129 -1.53 -1.71 2.93
N ARG A 130 -1.88 -1.06 4.05
CA ARG A 130 -0.93 -0.33 4.89
C ARG A 130 -0.45 -1.26 6.00
N ILE A 131 0.83 -1.57 6.03
CA ILE A 131 1.46 -2.37 7.08
C ILE A 131 2.01 -1.39 8.14
N PRO A 132 1.40 -1.32 9.34
CA PRO A 132 1.86 -0.41 10.38
C PRO A 132 3.24 -0.82 10.90
N ALA A 133 3.99 0.13 11.43
CA ALA A 133 5.36 -0.10 11.93
C ALA A 133 5.43 -1.25 12.96
N THR A 134 4.39 -1.41 13.79
CA THR A 134 4.26 -2.47 14.79
C THR A 134 4.22 -3.87 14.18
N MET A 135 3.41 -4.08 13.15
CA MET A 135 3.38 -5.35 12.40
C MET A 135 4.68 -5.52 11.60
N ALA A 136 5.13 -4.45 10.97
CA ALA A 136 6.31 -4.46 10.13
C ALA A 136 7.60 -4.80 10.91
N ALA A 137 7.64 -4.51 12.22
CA ALA A 137 8.75 -4.87 13.12
C ALA A 137 8.88 -6.39 13.35
N GLN A 138 7.85 -7.18 13.06
CA GLN A 138 7.90 -8.65 13.10
C GLN A 138 8.77 -9.24 11.97
N GLY A 139 9.23 -8.41 11.04
CA GLY A 139 10.17 -8.79 10.00
C GLY A 139 9.57 -9.49 8.78
N ARG A 140 8.39 -10.12 8.91
CA ARG A 140 7.68 -10.75 7.79
C ARG A 140 6.18 -10.84 8.06
N GLY A 141 5.40 -11.07 7.01
CA GLY A 141 3.97 -11.34 7.14
C GLY A 141 3.34 -11.76 5.82
N GLN A 142 2.03 -12.05 5.88
CA GLN A 142 1.25 -12.48 4.72
C GLN A 142 -0.04 -11.69 4.59
N ILE A 143 -0.45 -11.51 3.35
CA ILE A 143 -1.73 -10.93 2.94
C ILE A 143 -2.38 -11.95 2.01
N ALA A 144 -3.66 -12.26 2.21
CA ALA A 144 -4.44 -13.02 1.26
C ALA A 144 -5.57 -12.17 0.70
N TYR A 145 -5.79 -12.25 -0.60
CA TYR A 145 -6.97 -11.67 -1.26
C TYR A 145 -7.48 -12.61 -2.33
N SER A 146 -8.76 -12.48 -2.67
CA SER A 146 -9.42 -13.34 -3.64
C SER A 146 -10.02 -12.56 -4.80
N GLY A 147 -10.19 -13.26 -5.90
CA GLY A 147 -10.84 -12.76 -7.10
C GLY A 147 -11.49 -13.89 -7.90
N ILE A 148 -12.34 -13.53 -8.84
CA ILE A 148 -12.97 -14.47 -9.78
C ILE A 148 -12.41 -14.22 -11.17
N VAL A 149 -12.02 -15.28 -11.87
CA VAL A 149 -11.59 -15.21 -13.27
C VAL A 149 -12.81 -14.97 -14.16
N ARG A 150 -12.72 -14.01 -15.07
CA ARG A 150 -13.81 -13.61 -15.98
C ARG A 150 -13.45 -13.72 -17.46
#